data_AF-A0AAN6UVM8-F1
#
_entry.id   AF-A0AAN6UVM8-F1
#
_cell.length_a   1.000
_cell.length_b   1.000
_cell.length_c   1.000
_cell.angle_alpha   90.00
_cell.angle_beta   90.00
_cell.angle_gamma   90.00
#
_symmetry.space_group_name_H-M   'P 1'
#
loop_
_entity.id
_entity.type
_entity.pdbx_description
1 polymer ?
#
loop_
_entity_poly.entity_id
_entity_poly.type
_entity_poly.pdbx_seq_one_letter_code
_entity_poly.pdbx_strand_id
1 'polypeptide(L)'
;MGDAFDVNDAVIRGKTPVFPNYPGTKILSSNNYGCLLGTHGEAHGWDKYDGSDIYFMLSDFRKVEQPPSLVKFTKRLAEMHKKSQSPTGKFGFHTTTYRAKLRQITDCWEDSWAVLYRKQLAHMVDLDEAVHGAWPEFAIVCRLVLDRVILRLLEPLQVGGRVLKPCLVHGNLWDENTATDMATGEPFIFDGGSFYAHNEYEIGNWRAARHRLSTAPYVKSYSQEFHASEPKAEWDDRNMLYSLRFDLGTVLIPCNQRQIAKQNMTTLYKKFFPNEFATLTLQNNLLSFTFSLQQQRQQSAARYPRPVARYPKRPGQLAVGRQEEDNKGQQVGEEEEEEEEEEEEEEEEEEEDENEEEPYYTLSGDDDVLDDSETPVDDKRRGLRT
;
A
#
# COMPACT_ATOMS: atom_id res chain seq x y z
N MET A 1 3.60 -2.81 -45.64
CA MET A 1 4.79 -2.54 -44.83
C MET A 1 4.57 -1.21 -44.15
N GLY A 2 3.90 -1.25 -42.99
CA GLY A 2 3.78 -0.08 -42.12
C GLY A 2 4.95 -0.11 -41.16
N ASP A 3 5.65 1.00 -41.01
CA ASP A 3 6.83 1.10 -40.16
C ASP A 3 6.50 0.66 -38.74
N ALA A 4 7.30 -0.27 -38.20
CA ALA A 4 7.18 -0.74 -36.82
C ALA A 4 7.42 0.46 -35.88
N PHE A 5 6.41 0.76 -35.06
CA PHE A 5 6.45 1.84 -34.08
C PHE A 5 7.25 1.38 -32.85
N ASP A 6 8.44 1.93 -32.68
CA ASP A 6 9.27 1.70 -31.50
C ASP A 6 8.75 2.55 -30.32
N VAL A 7 8.08 1.89 -29.37
CA VAL A 7 7.57 2.48 -28.13
C VAL A 7 8.71 3.11 -27.31
N ASN A 8 9.96 2.63 -27.45
CA ASN A 8 11.12 3.23 -26.80
C ASN A 8 11.41 4.63 -27.34
N ASP A 9 11.21 4.88 -28.64
CA ASP A 9 11.49 6.19 -29.25
C ASP A 9 10.48 7.25 -28.81
N ALA A 10 9.23 6.86 -28.53
CA ALA A 10 8.18 7.76 -28.04
C ALA A 10 8.36 8.13 -26.56
N VAL A 11 8.75 7.17 -25.71
CA VAL A 11 9.01 7.40 -24.28
C VAL A 11 10.33 8.15 -24.04
N ILE A 12 11.36 7.91 -24.87
CA ILE A 12 12.66 8.57 -24.76
C ILE A 12 12.66 9.97 -25.40
N ARG A 13 11.88 10.23 -26.46
CA ARG A 13 11.89 11.53 -27.18
C ARG A 13 10.75 12.48 -26.85
N GLY A 14 9.90 12.17 -25.88
CA GLY A 14 8.84 13.10 -25.42
C GLY A 14 7.82 13.49 -26.51
N LYS A 15 7.64 12.65 -27.54
CA LYS A 15 6.61 12.85 -28.56
C LYS A 15 5.40 12.00 -28.22
N THR A 16 4.47 12.58 -27.46
CA THR A 16 3.15 11.99 -27.23
C THR A 16 2.28 12.21 -28.47
N PRO A 17 1.66 11.17 -29.07
CA PRO A 17 0.63 11.38 -30.08
C PRO A 17 -0.61 12.00 -29.42
N VAL A 18 -1.24 12.95 -30.11
CA VAL A 18 -2.57 13.43 -29.75
C VAL A 18 -3.58 12.42 -30.27
N PHE A 19 -4.35 11.79 -29.38
CA PHE A 19 -5.40 10.85 -29.76
C PHE A 19 -6.76 11.57 -29.86
N PRO A 20 -7.55 11.32 -30.93
CA PRO A 20 -8.93 11.79 -30.99
C PRO A 20 -9.76 11.14 -29.88
N ASN A 21 -10.57 11.95 -29.19
CA ASN A 21 -11.43 11.58 -28.08
C ASN A 21 -12.20 10.27 -28.32
N TYR A 22 -11.86 9.21 -27.59
CA TYR A 22 -12.72 8.05 -27.37
C TYR A 22 -13.33 8.15 -25.98
N PRO A 23 -14.60 8.58 -25.84
CA PRO A 23 -15.26 8.62 -24.55
C PRO A 23 -15.63 7.18 -24.14
N GLY A 24 -14.90 6.58 -23.21
CA GLY A 24 -15.35 5.37 -22.51
C GLY A 24 -14.32 4.27 -22.20
N THR A 25 -13.09 4.32 -22.71
CA THR A 25 -12.17 3.17 -22.59
C THR A 25 -11.33 3.25 -21.31
N LYS A 26 -11.82 2.64 -20.23
CA LYS A 26 -11.02 2.21 -19.08
C LYS A 26 -10.68 0.73 -19.27
N ILE A 27 -9.38 0.42 -19.35
CA ILE A 27 -8.67 -0.80 -18.91
C ILE A 27 -7.35 -0.84 -19.71
N LEU A 28 -6.24 -0.61 -19.02
CA LEU A 28 -4.91 -1.04 -19.44
C LEU A 28 -4.24 -1.70 -18.23
N SER A 29 -4.87 -2.77 -17.75
CA SER A 29 -4.18 -3.92 -17.14
C SER A 29 -5.18 -5.05 -16.91
N SER A 30 -5.10 -6.09 -17.74
CA SER A 30 -5.46 -7.44 -17.35
C SER A 30 -4.45 -8.40 -17.96
N ASN A 31 -3.58 -8.91 -17.08
CA ASN A 31 -2.65 -10.02 -17.26
C ASN A 31 -1.35 -9.70 -18.03
N ASN A 32 -0.24 -9.84 -17.32
CA ASN A 32 1.08 -10.15 -17.84
C ASN A 32 1.81 -9.05 -18.69
N TYR A 33 2.01 -7.82 -18.17
CA TYR A 33 2.60 -6.64 -18.87
C TYR A 33 4.11 -6.34 -18.69
N GLY A 34 5.01 -7.07 -19.36
CA GLY A 34 6.43 -6.70 -19.58
C GLY A 34 6.85 -5.21 -19.50
N CYS A 35 7.60 -4.77 -18.49
CA CYS A 35 8.42 -3.55 -18.58
C CYS A 35 9.86 -3.94 -18.26
N LEU A 36 10.78 -3.93 -19.24
CA LEU A 36 12.13 -4.45 -19.18
C LEU A 36 13.22 -3.37 -19.16
N LEU A 37 14.19 -3.57 -18.28
CA LEU A 37 15.51 -2.97 -18.24
C LEU A 37 16.34 -3.30 -19.51
N GLY A 38 15.99 -2.71 -20.66
CA GLY A 38 16.87 -2.62 -21.83
C GLY A 38 16.65 -3.63 -22.97
N THR A 39 15.76 -4.62 -22.88
CA THR A 39 15.47 -5.56 -24.00
C THR A 39 14.07 -6.18 -23.92
N HIS A 40 13.02 -5.35 -23.87
CA HIS A 40 11.62 -5.81 -23.74
C HIS A 40 11.26 -6.95 -24.67
N GLY A 41 10.34 -7.80 -24.22
CA GLY A 41 9.53 -8.56 -25.17
C GLY A 41 8.75 -7.55 -25.98
N GLU A 42 9.06 -7.41 -27.27
CA GLU A 42 8.38 -6.42 -28.10
C GLU A 42 6.88 -6.74 -28.09
N ALA A 43 6.05 -5.75 -27.76
CA ALA A 43 4.63 -5.89 -27.97
C ALA A 43 4.41 -5.85 -29.49
N HIS A 44 4.14 -7.02 -30.08
CA HIS A 44 3.91 -7.17 -31.53
C HIS A 44 2.59 -6.54 -31.96
N GLY A 45 1.64 -6.41 -31.03
CA GLY A 45 0.37 -5.72 -31.24
C GLY A 45 -0.60 -5.96 -30.09
N TRP A 46 -1.71 -5.23 -30.10
CA TRP A 46 -2.84 -5.41 -29.21
C TRP A 46 -4.11 -4.96 -29.92
N ASP A 47 -5.24 -5.61 -29.64
CA ASP A 47 -6.53 -5.19 -30.19
C ASP A 47 -7.71 -5.73 -29.38
N LYS A 48 -8.90 -5.27 -29.71
CA LYS A 48 -10.18 -5.82 -29.26
C LYS A 48 -10.51 -7.05 -30.10
N TYR A 49 -10.95 -8.12 -29.45
CA TYR A 49 -11.45 -9.29 -30.16
C TYR A 49 -12.85 -9.00 -30.73
N ASP A 50 -13.02 -9.24 -32.02
CA ASP A 50 -14.23 -8.88 -32.77
C ASP A 50 -15.52 -9.37 -32.10
N GLY A 51 -16.49 -8.45 -31.95
CA GLY A 51 -17.81 -8.77 -31.40
C GLY A 51 -17.85 -9.08 -29.90
N SER A 52 -16.75 -8.84 -29.15
CA SER A 52 -16.67 -9.08 -27.71
C SER A 52 -16.07 -7.90 -26.97
N ASP A 53 -16.22 -7.80 -25.65
CA ASP A 53 -15.47 -6.85 -24.81
C ASP A 53 -14.14 -7.41 -24.29
N ILE A 54 -13.55 -8.34 -25.04
CA ILE A 54 -12.26 -8.97 -24.74
C ILE A 54 -11.17 -8.25 -25.52
N TYR A 55 -10.03 -8.02 -24.88
CA TYR A 55 -8.84 -7.41 -25.48
C TYR A 55 -7.67 -8.38 -25.37
N PHE A 56 -6.75 -8.32 -26.33
CA PHE A 56 -5.54 -9.14 -26.34
C PHE A 56 -4.29 -8.30 -26.61
N MET A 57 -3.14 -8.83 -26.20
CA MET A 57 -1.82 -8.32 -26.52
C MET A 57 -0.96 -9.49 -26.96
N LEU A 58 -0.14 -9.28 -27.99
CA LEU A 58 0.84 -10.23 -28.47
C LEU A 58 2.23 -9.74 -28.08
N SER A 59 3.01 -10.62 -27.46
CA SER A 59 4.38 -10.33 -27.03
C SER A 59 5.27 -11.54 -27.25
N ASP A 60 6.58 -11.34 -27.12
CA ASP A 60 7.54 -12.45 -27.13
C ASP A 60 7.21 -13.51 -26.08
N PHE A 61 7.31 -14.77 -26.49
CA PHE A 61 7.32 -15.90 -25.57
C PHE A 61 8.75 -16.16 -25.10
N ARG A 62 8.98 -16.16 -23.79
CA ARG A 62 10.31 -16.32 -23.20
C ARG A 62 10.33 -17.48 -22.20
N LYS A 63 11.39 -18.27 -22.25
CA LYS A 63 11.70 -19.23 -21.20
C LYS A 63 12.43 -18.49 -20.09
N VAL A 64 11.91 -18.56 -18.87
CA VAL A 64 12.38 -17.75 -17.75
C VAL A 64 12.71 -18.60 -16.52
N GLU A 65 13.57 -18.05 -15.67
CA GLU A 65 13.83 -18.52 -14.30
C GLU A 65 13.49 -17.39 -13.31
N GLN A 66 12.79 -17.72 -12.22
CA GLN A 66 12.38 -16.75 -11.20
C GLN A 66 12.78 -17.23 -9.80
N PRO A 67 13.25 -16.33 -8.90
CA PRO A 67 13.45 -14.89 -9.11
C PRO A 67 14.68 -14.59 -10.01
N PRO A 68 14.87 -13.35 -10.48
CA PRO A 68 15.99 -13.01 -11.35
C PRO A 68 17.34 -13.13 -10.64
N SER A 69 18.43 -13.17 -11.41
CA SER A 69 19.78 -13.11 -10.85
C SER A 69 20.00 -11.83 -10.03
N LEU A 70 20.28 -11.98 -8.73
CA LEU A 70 20.40 -10.90 -7.74
C LEU A 70 21.24 -9.72 -8.27
N VAL A 71 22.52 -9.95 -8.55
CA VAL A 71 23.50 -8.89 -8.86
C VAL A 71 23.20 -8.22 -10.18
N LYS A 72 22.84 -8.99 -11.23
CA LYS A 72 22.53 -8.38 -12.53
C LYS A 72 21.24 -7.58 -12.45
N PHE A 73 20.22 -8.13 -11.79
CA PHE A 73 18.90 -7.51 -11.69
C PHE A 73 18.96 -6.16 -10.99
N THR A 74 19.52 -6.10 -9.78
CA THR A 74 19.58 -4.87 -8.99
C THR A 74 20.41 -3.78 -9.67
N LYS A 75 21.52 -4.16 -10.32
CA LYS A 75 22.33 -3.26 -11.14
C LYS A 75 21.53 -2.69 -12.31
N ARG A 76 20.86 -3.55 -13.08
CA ARG A 76 20.03 -3.10 -14.22
C ARG A 76 18.89 -2.20 -13.74
N LEU A 77 18.24 -2.55 -12.62
CA LEU A 77 17.13 -1.79 -12.05
C LEU A 77 17.59 -0.38 -11.66
N ALA A 78 18.71 -0.28 -10.94
CA ALA A 78 19.32 0.99 -10.58
C ALA A 78 19.74 1.79 -11.83
N GLU A 79 20.26 1.15 -12.87
CA GLU A 79 20.58 1.82 -14.14
C GLU A 79 19.34 2.43 -14.79
N MET A 80 18.19 1.75 -14.83
CA MET A 80 16.94 2.33 -15.35
C MET A 80 16.49 3.52 -14.51
N HIS A 81 16.51 3.39 -13.18
CA HIS A 81 16.12 4.49 -12.30
C HIS A 81 17.05 5.71 -12.49
N LYS A 82 18.35 5.50 -12.68
CA LYS A 82 19.32 6.59 -12.94
C LYS A 82 19.15 7.21 -14.33
N LYS A 83 19.01 6.40 -15.38
CA LYS A 83 19.02 6.84 -16.79
C LYS A 83 17.68 7.41 -17.27
N SER A 84 16.57 6.96 -16.69
CA SER A 84 15.23 7.45 -17.06
C SER A 84 15.09 8.96 -16.87
N GLN A 85 14.33 9.61 -17.74
CA GLN A 85 14.04 11.04 -17.65
C GLN A 85 12.53 11.23 -17.77
N SER A 86 11.95 11.96 -16.81
CA SER A 86 10.55 12.37 -16.92
C SER A 86 10.41 13.35 -18.08
N PRO A 87 9.46 13.15 -19.01
CA PRO A 87 9.28 14.03 -20.16
C PRO A 87 8.89 15.46 -19.77
N THR A 88 8.37 15.63 -18.55
CA THR A 88 7.98 16.92 -17.98
C THR A 88 8.92 17.41 -16.88
N GLY A 89 9.89 16.58 -16.47
CA GLY A 89 10.67 16.80 -15.25
C GLY A 89 9.88 16.63 -13.95
N LYS A 90 8.62 16.17 -14.00
CA LYS A 90 7.71 16.02 -12.85
C LYS A 90 7.42 14.55 -12.53
N PHE A 91 6.84 14.30 -11.35
CA PHE A 91 6.33 12.99 -10.97
C PHE A 91 4.96 12.73 -11.59
N GLY A 92 4.66 11.47 -11.91
CA GLY A 92 3.40 11.05 -12.53
C GLY A 92 3.58 10.41 -13.90
N PHE A 93 2.54 10.44 -14.71
CA PHE A 93 2.50 9.77 -16.00
C PHE A 93 1.49 10.44 -16.95
N HIS A 94 1.63 10.17 -18.24
CA HIS A 94 0.77 10.77 -19.27
C HIS A 94 -0.61 10.11 -19.35
N THR A 95 -0.80 8.95 -18.71
CA THR A 95 -2.04 8.18 -18.71
C THR A 95 -2.22 7.45 -17.38
N THR A 96 -3.44 6.97 -17.13
CA THR A 96 -3.74 6.12 -15.98
C THR A 96 -3.10 4.74 -16.21
N THR A 97 -2.30 4.28 -15.26
CA THR A 97 -1.85 2.88 -15.21
C THR A 97 -2.65 2.08 -14.19
N TYR A 98 -2.49 0.76 -14.26
CA TYR A 98 -3.20 -0.18 -13.39
C TYR A 98 -2.22 -1.20 -12.84
N ARG A 99 -2.48 -1.66 -11.61
CA ARG A 99 -1.85 -2.85 -11.03
C ARG A 99 -2.94 -3.92 -10.93
N ALA A 100 -2.89 -4.92 -11.81
CA ALA A 100 -4.03 -5.81 -12.05
C ALA A 100 -5.31 -4.98 -12.29
N LYS A 101 -6.40 -5.25 -11.57
CA LYS A 101 -7.66 -4.49 -11.73
C LYS A 101 -7.67 -3.13 -11.01
N LEU A 102 -6.61 -2.80 -10.26
CA LEU A 102 -6.58 -1.60 -9.43
C LEU A 102 -6.04 -0.40 -10.21
N ARG A 103 -6.91 0.59 -10.41
CA ARG A 103 -6.55 1.87 -11.01
C ARG A 103 -5.51 2.58 -10.14
N GLN A 104 -4.51 3.19 -10.78
CA GLN A 104 -3.53 4.02 -10.10
C GLN A 104 -3.74 5.50 -10.42
N ILE A 105 -3.52 6.36 -9.43
CA ILE A 105 -3.47 7.82 -9.67
C ILE A 105 -2.11 8.15 -10.27
N THR A 106 -2.09 8.27 -11.60
CA THR A 106 -0.86 8.46 -12.38
C THR A 106 -1.06 9.40 -13.56
N ASP A 107 -2.29 9.63 -14.01
CA ASP A 107 -2.69 10.57 -15.07
C ASP A 107 -2.63 12.04 -14.65
N CYS A 108 -1.51 12.43 -14.04
CA CYS A 108 -1.25 13.78 -13.59
C CYS A 108 0.26 14.04 -13.55
N TRP A 109 0.63 15.30 -13.37
CA TRP A 109 2.03 15.71 -13.22
C TRP A 109 2.19 16.61 -12.00
N GLU A 110 3.00 16.17 -11.04
CA GLU A 110 3.23 16.85 -9.77
C GLU A 110 4.70 17.20 -9.58
N ASP A 111 4.97 18.42 -9.12
CA ASP A 111 6.33 18.84 -8.76
C ASP A 111 6.78 18.21 -7.43
N SER A 112 5.83 17.92 -6.52
CA SER A 112 6.09 17.34 -5.21
C SER A 112 5.76 15.85 -5.18
N TRP A 113 6.75 15.03 -4.83
CA TRP A 113 6.56 13.60 -4.60
C TRP A 113 5.61 13.34 -3.44
N ALA A 114 5.70 14.14 -2.37
CA ALA A 114 4.80 14.02 -1.22
C ALA A 114 3.33 14.20 -1.62
N VAL A 115 3.05 15.15 -2.53
CA VAL A 115 1.68 15.40 -3.05
C VAL A 115 1.18 14.21 -3.87
N LEU A 116 1.98 13.72 -4.83
CA LEU A 116 1.57 12.58 -5.65
C LEU A 116 1.37 11.32 -4.80
N TYR A 117 2.33 11.00 -3.92
CA TYR A 117 2.25 9.83 -3.06
C TYR A 117 1.04 9.88 -2.12
N ARG A 118 0.71 11.06 -1.55
CA ARG A 118 -0.51 11.24 -0.76
C ARG A 118 -1.77 10.95 -1.56
N LYS A 119 -1.86 11.44 -2.81
CA LYS A 119 -3.02 11.15 -3.69
C LYS A 119 -3.13 9.66 -3.98
N GLN A 120 -2.01 9.00 -4.25
CA GLN A 120 -1.98 7.57 -4.52
C GLN A 120 -2.39 6.75 -3.29
N LEU A 121 -1.84 7.04 -2.11
CA LEU A 121 -2.18 6.31 -0.89
C LEU A 121 -3.62 6.56 -0.45
N ALA A 122 -4.12 7.79 -0.53
CA ALA A 122 -5.51 8.11 -0.22
C ALA A 122 -6.48 7.32 -1.11
N HIS A 123 -6.19 7.24 -2.41
CA HIS A 123 -6.99 6.43 -3.33
C HIS A 123 -7.03 4.95 -2.93
N MET A 124 -5.94 4.40 -2.41
CA MET A 124 -5.93 3.02 -1.93
C MET A 124 -6.74 2.81 -0.66
N VAL A 125 -6.74 3.79 0.25
CA VAL A 125 -7.58 3.77 1.45
C VAL A 125 -9.07 3.80 1.06
N ASP A 126 -9.43 4.66 0.10
CA ASP A 126 -10.81 4.73 -0.41
C ASP A 126 -11.24 3.41 -1.06
N LEU A 127 -10.34 2.75 -1.81
CA LEU A 127 -10.59 1.44 -2.41
C LEU A 127 -10.73 0.33 -1.35
N ASP A 128 -9.88 0.34 -0.32
CA ASP A 128 -9.96 -0.59 0.81
C ASP A 128 -11.32 -0.49 1.53
N GLU A 129 -11.74 0.72 1.87
CA GLU A 129 -13.02 0.97 2.54
C GLU A 129 -14.21 0.59 1.65
N ALA A 130 -14.13 0.84 0.34
CA ALA A 130 -15.18 0.46 -0.60
C ALA A 130 -15.36 -1.06 -0.74
N VAL A 131 -14.28 -1.85 -0.56
CA VAL A 131 -14.31 -3.31 -0.68
C VAL A 131 -14.66 -3.97 0.65
N HIS A 132 -14.07 -3.52 1.75
CA HIS A 132 -14.13 -4.20 3.05
C HIS A 132 -15.05 -3.51 4.07
N GLY A 133 -15.61 -2.35 3.72
CA GLY A 133 -16.40 -1.53 4.62
C GLY A 133 -15.55 -0.72 5.62
N ALA A 134 -16.26 0.11 6.39
CA ALA A 134 -15.66 1.04 7.33
C ALA A 134 -14.94 0.32 8.47
N TRP A 135 -13.73 0.77 8.78
CA TRP A 135 -12.97 0.34 9.95
C TRP A 135 -12.46 1.57 10.71
N PRO A 136 -13.19 2.04 11.74
CA PRO A 136 -12.94 3.34 12.38
C PRO A 136 -11.50 3.53 12.89
N GLU A 137 -10.93 2.51 13.54
CA GLU A 137 -9.55 2.57 14.05
C GLU A 137 -8.53 2.67 12.92
N PHE A 138 -8.77 2.00 11.80
CA PHE A 138 -7.91 2.07 10.62
C PHE A 138 -8.03 3.42 9.90
N ALA A 139 -9.25 3.95 9.76
CA ALA A 139 -9.49 5.26 9.18
C ALA A 139 -8.77 6.39 9.94
N ILE A 140 -8.70 6.29 11.28
CA ILE A 140 -7.94 7.24 12.11
C ILE A 140 -6.46 7.22 11.73
N VAL A 141 -5.82 6.05 11.70
CA VAL A 141 -4.38 5.97 11.39
C VAL A 141 -4.08 6.31 9.93
N CYS A 142 -4.99 5.98 9.00
CA CYS A 142 -4.89 6.40 7.59
C CYS A 142 -4.82 7.91 7.49
N ARG A 143 -5.75 8.63 8.13
CA ARG A 143 -5.77 10.10 8.15
C ARG A 143 -4.49 10.68 8.76
N LEU A 144 -4.03 10.13 9.88
CA LEU A 144 -2.79 10.58 10.53
C LEU A 144 -1.57 10.39 9.62
N VAL A 145 -1.50 9.28 8.88
CA VAL A 145 -0.41 9.06 7.92
C VAL A 145 -0.51 10.02 6.73
N LEU A 146 -1.69 10.16 6.13
CA LEU A 146 -1.93 11.01 4.97
C LEU A 146 -1.66 12.50 5.25
N ASP A 147 -2.02 12.97 6.44
CA ASP A 147 -1.95 14.39 6.79
C ASP A 147 -0.68 14.78 7.55
N ARG A 148 0.04 13.83 8.15
CA ARG A 148 1.19 14.12 9.03
C ARG A 148 2.45 13.37 8.59
N VAL A 149 2.40 12.05 8.56
CA VAL A 149 3.59 11.21 8.32
C VAL A 149 4.14 11.43 6.92
N ILE A 150 3.30 11.46 5.89
CA ILE A 150 3.74 11.68 4.51
C ILE A 150 4.50 13.00 4.39
N LEU A 151 3.95 14.09 4.95
CA LEU A 151 4.61 15.40 4.89
C LEU A 151 5.94 15.35 5.63
N ARG A 152 5.97 14.82 6.85
CA ARG A 152 7.18 14.72 7.66
C ARG A 152 8.28 13.88 7.01
N LEU A 153 7.95 12.78 6.34
CA LEU A 153 8.95 11.89 5.73
C LEU A 153 9.36 12.31 4.32
N LEU A 154 8.43 12.84 3.52
CA LEU A 154 8.66 13.04 2.09
C LEU A 154 8.99 14.49 1.71
N GLU A 155 8.52 15.50 2.44
CA GLU A 155 8.93 16.89 2.17
C GLU A 155 10.44 17.11 2.37
N PRO A 156 11.11 16.52 3.39
CA PRO A 156 12.55 16.63 3.53
C PRO A 156 13.32 16.30 2.26
N LEU A 157 12.84 15.38 1.41
CA LEU A 157 13.51 14.99 0.17
C LEU A 157 13.69 16.14 -0.85
N GLN A 158 12.86 17.19 -0.78
CA GLN A 158 12.80 18.27 -1.78
C GLN A 158 12.98 19.68 -1.19
N VAL A 159 13.25 19.81 0.12
CA VAL A 159 13.52 21.09 0.78
C VAL A 159 14.99 21.29 1.08
N GLY A 160 15.40 22.53 1.39
CA GLY A 160 16.78 22.84 1.76
C GLY A 160 17.78 22.71 0.60
N GLY A 161 17.33 22.94 -0.64
CA GLY A 161 18.15 22.82 -1.85
C GLY A 161 18.30 21.39 -2.38
N ARG A 162 17.66 20.39 -1.73
CA ARG A 162 17.62 19.02 -2.23
C ARG A 162 16.72 18.91 -3.45
N VAL A 163 17.16 18.13 -4.43
CA VAL A 163 16.41 17.85 -5.66
C VAL A 163 16.16 16.36 -5.71
N LEU A 164 14.89 15.98 -5.73
CA LEU A 164 14.47 14.59 -5.90
C LEU A 164 14.16 14.35 -7.37
N LYS A 165 14.87 13.40 -8.00
CA LYS A 165 14.67 13.05 -9.41
C LYS A 165 13.44 12.16 -9.58
N PRO A 166 12.44 12.55 -10.41
CA PRO A 166 11.45 11.60 -10.90
C PRO A 166 12.13 10.59 -11.82
N CYS A 167 12.13 9.32 -11.44
CA CYS A 167 12.62 8.22 -12.26
C CYS A 167 11.48 7.29 -12.66
N LEU A 168 11.60 6.69 -13.84
CA LEU A 168 10.66 5.67 -14.27
C LEU A 168 10.76 4.49 -13.31
N VAL A 169 9.64 4.13 -12.69
CA VAL A 169 9.46 2.92 -11.88
C VAL A 169 8.61 1.92 -12.63
N HIS A 170 8.86 0.63 -12.40
CA HIS A 170 8.00 -0.48 -12.81
C HIS A 170 6.62 -0.38 -12.13
N GLY A 171 6.58 -0.03 -10.85
CA GLY A 171 5.34 0.24 -10.10
C GLY A 171 4.58 -1.00 -9.61
N ASN A 172 5.10 -2.18 -9.90
CA ASN A 172 4.56 -3.47 -9.49
C ASN A 172 5.66 -4.55 -9.43
N LEU A 173 6.83 -4.20 -8.88
CA LEU A 173 8.02 -5.03 -8.97
C LEU A 173 8.12 -6.02 -7.81
N TRP A 174 7.80 -7.28 -8.04
CA TRP A 174 7.93 -8.40 -7.10
C TRP A 174 8.44 -9.65 -7.83
N ASP A 175 8.67 -10.74 -7.10
CA ASP A 175 9.35 -11.92 -7.63
C ASP A 175 8.61 -12.58 -8.81
N GLU A 176 7.28 -12.58 -8.85
CA GLU A 176 6.54 -13.11 -10.00
C GLU A 176 6.54 -12.21 -11.23
N ASN A 177 6.94 -10.96 -11.07
CA ASN A 177 7.03 -9.94 -12.12
C ASN A 177 8.47 -9.67 -12.58
N THR A 178 9.38 -10.52 -12.12
CA THR A 178 10.81 -10.42 -12.36
C THR A 178 11.35 -11.80 -12.72
N ALA A 179 12.28 -11.87 -13.66
CA ALA A 179 12.78 -13.13 -14.18
C ALA A 179 14.20 -12.98 -14.72
N THR A 180 14.91 -14.08 -14.90
CA THR A 180 16.07 -14.16 -15.80
C THR A 180 15.62 -14.84 -17.09
N ASP A 181 15.88 -14.20 -18.23
CA ASP A 181 15.67 -14.83 -19.54
C ASP A 181 16.72 -15.94 -19.73
N MET A 182 16.26 -17.17 -19.91
CA MET A 182 17.13 -18.35 -20.00
C MET A 182 17.98 -18.37 -21.27
N ALA A 183 17.57 -17.66 -22.33
CA ALA A 183 18.34 -17.60 -23.58
C ALA A 183 19.49 -16.60 -23.48
N THR A 184 19.30 -15.47 -22.78
CA THR A 184 20.27 -14.37 -22.73
C THR A 184 21.01 -14.25 -21.41
N GLY A 185 20.45 -14.81 -20.33
CA GLY A 185 20.94 -14.64 -18.96
C GLY A 185 20.77 -13.21 -18.42
N GLU A 186 19.97 -12.38 -19.08
CA GLU A 186 19.67 -11.01 -18.63
C GLU A 186 18.37 -10.98 -17.80
N PRO A 187 18.31 -10.09 -16.79
CA PRO A 187 17.09 -9.92 -16.01
C PRO A 187 16.00 -9.30 -16.89
N PHE A 188 14.78 -9.80 -16.74
CA PHE A 188 13.54 -9.44 -17.43
C PHE A 188 12.51 -8.98 -16.38
N ILE A 189 11.80 -7.88 -16.63
CA ILE A 189 10.69 -7.42 -15.79
C ILE A 189 9.39 -7.28 -16.58
N PHE A 190 8.28 -7.56 -15.90
CA PHE A 190 6.94 -7.62 -16.45
C PHE A 190 5.85 -7.31 -15.43
N ASP A 191 4.68 -7.00 -15.95
CA ASP A 191 3.47 -6.47 -15.32
C ASP A 191 3.60 -5.07 -14.75
N GLY A 192 4.19 -4.19 -15.54
CA GLY A 192 4.44 -2.80 -15.23
C GLY A 192 3.15 -1.99 -15.06
N GLY A 193 3.02 -1.37 -13.90
CA GLY A 193 2.11 -0.26 -13.64
C GLY A 193 2.88 1.05 -13.61
N SER A 194 3.67 1.32 -14.66
CA SER A 194 4.78 2.27 -14.63
C SER A 194 4.36 3.74 -14.50
N PHE A 195 5.19 4.52 -13.84
CA PHE A 195 5.07 5.98 -13.77
C PHE A 195 6.41 6.60 -13.34
N TYR A 196 6.52 7.92 -13.30
CA TYR A 196 7.69 8.60 -12.75
C TYR A 196 7.49 8.87 -11.26
N ALA A 197 8.36 8.28 -10.44
CA ALA A 197 8.29 8.29 -8.99
C ALA A 197 9.66 8.55 -8.35
N HIS A 198 9.72 8.57 -7.02
CA HIS A 198 10.97 8.41 -6.28
C HIS A 198 11.45 6.95 -6.39
N ASN A 199 12.73 6.71 -6.65
CA ASN A 199 13.29 5.37 -6.86
C ASN A 199 13.11 4.43 -5.66
N GLU A 200 13.10 4.95 -4.43
CA GLU A 200 12.87 4.16 -3.21
C GLU A 200 11.44 3.60 -3.11
N TYR A 201 10.47 4.16 -3.85
CA TYR A 201 9.11 3.64 -3.90
C TYR A 201 9.08 2.19 -4.40
N GLU A 202 9.87 1.86 -5.43
CA GLU A 202 9.85 0.54 -6.08
C GLU A 202 10.15 -0.60 -5.10
N ILE A 203 11.17 -0.39 -4.26
CA ILE A 203 11.62 -1.37 -3.28
C ILE A 203 10.71 -1.46 -2.05
N GLY A 204 9.70 -0.59 -1.92
CA GLY A 204 8.67 -0.72 -0.89
C GLY A 204 7.87 -2.03 -1.04
N ASN A 205 7.74 -2.54 -2.26
CA ASN A 205 7.06 -3.81 -2.53
C ASN A 205 7.87 -5.03 -2.03
N TRP A 206 9.16 -4.86 -1.78
CA TRP A 206 10.05 -5.91 -1.25
C TRP A 206 10.08 -5.95 0.29
N ARG A 207 9.18 -5.22 0.96
CA ARG A 207 9.10 -5.26 2.42
C ARG A 207 8.25 -6.42 2.92
N ALA A 208 7.27 -6.86 2.15
CA ALA A 208 6.35 -7.91 2.57
C ALA A 208 7.01 -9.28 2.50
N ALA A 209 7.04 -10.02 3.61
CA ALA A 209 7.71 -11.33 3.72
C ALA A 209 7.25 -12.37 2.67
N ARG A 210 6.02 -12.23 2.18
CA ARG A 210 5.42 -13.06 1.12
C ARG A 210 6.15 -13.05 -0.23
N HIS A 211 7.05 -12.08 -0.46
CA HIS A 211 7.78 -11.96 -1.74
C HIS A 211 9.20 -12.51 -1.62
N ARG A 212 9.64 -13.30 -2.60
CA ARG A 212 11.02 -13.86 -2.62
C ARG A 212 12.10 -12.77 -2.76
N LEU A 213 11.74 -11.58 -3.26
CA LEU A 213 12.62 -10.41 -3.31
C LEU A 213 12.79 -9.69 -1.96
N SER A 214 12.02 -10.06 -0.94
CA SER A 214 12.07 -9.40 0.38
C SER A 214 13.27 -9.80 1.22
N THR A 215 14.12 -10.68 0.70
CA THR A 215 15.35 -11.07 1.38
C THR A 215 16.36 -9.92 1.40
N ALA A 216 17.07 -9.78 2.53
CA ALA A 216 18.09 -8.74 2.73
C ALA A 216 19.10 -8.59 1.58
N PRO A 217 19.53 -9.66 0.86
CA PRO A 217 20.44 -9.53 -0.27
C PRO A 217 19.94 -8.62 -1.42
N TYR A 218 18.66 -8.70 -1.82
CA TYR A 218 18.12 -7.86 -2.91
C TYR A 218 18.11 -6.38 -2.54
N VAL A 219 17.59 -6.08 -1.36
CA VAL A 219 17.54 -4.72 -0.83
C VAL A 219 18.94 -4.12 -0.69
N LYS A 220 19.89 -4.89 -0.14
CA LYS A 220 21.28 -4.48 0.01
C LYS A 220 21.96 -4.27 -1.34
N SER A 221 21.79 -5.21 -2.26
CA SER A 221 22.41 -5.13 -3.59
C SER A 221 21.87 -3.95 -4.40
N TYR A 222 20.58 -3.65 -4.36
CA TYR A 222 20.05 -2.44 -4.98
C TYR A 222 20.55 -1.17 -4.29
N SER A 223 20.62 -1.14 -2.96
CA SER A 223 21.10 0.02 -2.19
C SER A 223 22.58 0.35 -2.46
N GLN A 224 23.40 -0.65 -2.80
CA GLN A 224 24.78 -0.45 -3.25
C GLN A 224 24.87 0.20 -4.63
N GLU A 225 23.87 -0.03 -5.48
CA GLU A 225 23.80 0.53 -6.83
C GLU A 225 23.14 1.91 -6.81
N PHE A 226 22.06 2.12 -6.06
CA PHE A 226 21.39 3.42 -5.90
C PHE A 226 21.27 3.76 -4.42
N HIS A 227 22.14 4.66 -3.96
CA HIS A 227 22.20 5.08 -2.56
C HIS A 227 20.91 5.76 -2.09
N ALA A 228 20.61 5.57 -0.80
CA ALA A 228 19.49 6.21 -0.12
C ALA A 228 19.50 7.74 -0.25
N SER A 229 18.32 8.31 -0.48
CA SER A 229 18.10 9.75 -0.49
C SER A 229 18.25 10.35 0.91
N GLU A 230 18.74 11.59 0.99
CA GLU A 230 18.82 12.30 2.27
C GLU A 230 17.42 12.74 2.74
N PRO A 231 17.08 12.60 4.04
CA PRO A 231 17.91 12.06 5.13
C PRO A 231 18.07 10.53 5.08
N LYS A 232 19.30 10.02 5.04
CA LYS A 232 19.56 8.57 4.92
C LYS A 232 19.08 7.76 6.11
N ALA A 233 19.13 8.32 7.31
CA ALA A 233 18.68 7.66 8.54
C ALA A 233 17.17 7.32 8.53
N GLU A 234 16.39 7.97 7.66
CA GLU A 234 14.93 7.76 7.53
C GLU A 234 14.58 6.89 6.31
N TRP A 235 15.57 6.27 5.66
CA TRP A 235 15.33 5.41 4.49
C TRP A 235 14.38 4.25 4.82
N ASP A 236 14.57 3.59 5.96
CA ASP A 236 13.75 2.44 6.34
C ASP A 236 12.30 2.86 6.64
N ASP A 237 12.13 4.03 7.26
CA ASP A 237 10.82 4.64 7.50
C ASP A 237 10.08 4.96 6.20
N ARG A 238 10.81 5.48 5.20
CA ARG A 238 10.25 5.73 3.87
C ARG A 238 9.91 4.42 3.17
N ASN A 239 10.74 3.38 3.29
CA ASN A 239 10.44 2.07 2.72
C ASN A 239 9.18 1.45 3.34
N MET A 240 9.00 1.54 4.66
CA MET A 240 7.76 1.15 5.35
C MET A 240 6.57 2.00 4.90
N LEU A 241 6.75 3.32 4.75
CA LEU A 241 5.70 4.19 4.21
C LEU A 241 5.30 3.78 2.79
N TYR A 242 6.27 3.47 1.92
CA TYR A 242 6.03 3.03 0.53
C TYR A 242 5.41 1.64 0.43
N SER A 243 5.68 0.73 1.38
CA SER A 243 5.07 -0.60 1.39
C SER A 243 3.54 -0.52 1.49
N LEU A 244 3.00 0.48 2.20
CA LEU A 244 1.56 0.66 2.42
C LEU A 244 0.76 0.69 1.11
N ARG A 245 1.30 1.27 0.04
CA ARG A 245 0.65 1.26 -1.27
C ARG A 245 0.50 -0.16 -1.80
N PHE A 246 1.48 -1.02 -1.60
CA PHE A 246 1.44 -2.40 -2.06
C PHE A 246 0.60 -3.28 -1.15
N ASP A 247 0.69 -3.07 0.17
CA ASP A 247 -0.08 -3.81 1.18
C ASP A 247 -1.57 -3.53 1.01
N LEU A 248 -1.98 -2.27 0.85
CA LEU A 248 -3.37 -1.92 0.47
C LEU A 248 -3.70 -2.29 -0.98
N GLY A 249 -2.71 -2.58 -1.81
CA GLY A 249 -2.93 -3.13 -3.15
C GLY A 249 -3.38 -4.58 -3.15
N THR A 250 -3.34 -5.26 -2.00
CA THR A 250 -3.81 -6.64 -1.84
C THR A 250 -5.28 -6.72 -1.45
N VAL A 251 -6.01 -5.59 -1.41
CA VAL A 251 -7.45 -5.53 -1.03
C VAL A 251 -8.37 -6.47 -1.81
N LEU A 252 -7.95 -6.93 -2.99
CA LEU A 252 -8.70 -7.91 -3.79
C LEU A 252 -8.46 -9.37 -3.38
N ILE A 253 -7.59 -9.60 -2.40
CA ILE A 253 -7.17 -10.92 -1.93
C ILE A 253 -7.52 -11.03 -0.44
N PRO A 254 -8.24 -12.07 0.00
CA PRO A 254 -8.52 -12.30 1.41
C PRO A 254 -7.20 -12.61 2.14
N CYS A 255 -6.68 -11.63 2.88
CA CYS A 255 -5.42 -11.75 3.63
C CYS A 255 -5.35 -10.75 4.79
N ASN A 256 -4.43 -10.98 5.72
CA ASN A 256 -4.22 -10.15 6.92
C ASN A 256 -3.54 -8.78 6.65
N GLN A 257 -3.41 -8.37 5.39
CA GLN A 257 -2.61 -7.20 5.02
C GLN A 257 -3.18 -5.86 5.53
N ARG A 258 -4.49 -5.76 5.74
CA ARG A 258 -5.09 -4.56 6.36
C ARG A 258 -4.57 -4.36 7.80
N GLN A 259 -4.40 -5.44 8.56
CA GLN A 259 -3.86 -5.39 9.91
C GLN A 259 -2.37 -4.99 9.90
N ILE A 260 -1.59 -5.53 8.97
CA ILE A 260 -0.17 -5.18 8.78
C ILE A 260 -0.05 -3.69 8.39
N ALA A 261 -0.87 -3.21 7.44
CA ALA A 261 -0.90 -1.81 7.06
C ALA A 261 -1.24 -0.91 8.24
N LYS A 262 -2.27 -1.26 9.03
CA LYS A 262 -2.63 -0.53 10.27
C LYS A 262 -1.46 -0.46 11.25
N GLN A 263 -0.78 -1.58 11.47
CA GLN A 263 0.36 -1.67 12.38
C GLN A 263 1.53 -0.78 11.89
N ASN A 264 1.89 -0.87 10.61
CA ASN A 264 2.94 -0.05 10.01
C ASN A 264 2.61 1.46 10.08
N MET A 265 1.36 1.84 9.76
CA MET A 265 0.89 3.22 9.91
C MET A 265 0.99 3.72 11.36
N THR A 266 0.62 2.88 12.33
CA THR A 266 0.71 3.18 13.76
C THR A 266 2.15 3.35 14.20
N THR A 267 3.05 2.45 13.78
CA THR A 267 4.49 2.52 14.06
C THR A 267 5.11 3.82 13.55
N LEU A 268 4.84 4.18 12.29
CA LEU A 268 5.34 5.42 11.70
C LEU A 268 4.81 6.65 12.46
N TYR A 269 3.51 6.72 12.72
CA TYR A 269 2.94 7.87 13.42
C TYR A 269 3.48 8.00 14.85
N LYS A 270 3.59 6.89 15.60
CA LYS A 270 4.18 6.86 16.94
C LYS A 270 5.63 7.33 16.94
N LYS A 271 6.43 6.93 15.95
CA LYS A 271 7.85 7.32 15.83
C LYS A 271 8.02 8.82 15.63
N PHE A 272 7.24 9.42 14.72
CA PHE A 272 7.42 10.84 14.35
C PHE A 272 6.59 11.81 15.19
N PHE A 273 5.52 11.35 15.83
CA PHE A 273 4.62 12.17 16.65
C PHE A 273 4.33 11.54 18.03
N PRO A 274 5.35 11.18 18.82
CA PRO A 274 5.17 10.41 20.07
C PRO A 274 4.29 11.12 21.11
N ASN A 275 4.38 12.44 21.22
CA ASN A 275 3.59 13.23 22.16
C ASN A 275 2.11 13.29 21.76
N GLU A 276 1.82 13.45 20.47
CA GLU A 276 0.45 13.42 19.94
C GLU A 276 -0.14 12.01 20.10
N PHE A 277 0.64 10.98 19.79
CA PHE A 277 0.25 9.58 19.97
C PHE A 277 -0.07 9.25 21.43
N ALA A 278 0.76 9.69 22.38
CA ALA A 278 0.50 9.51 23.81
C ALA A 278 -0.79 10.20 24.25
N THR A 279 -1.05 11.42 23.74
CA THR A 279 -2.27 12.17 24.03
C THR A 279 -3.52 11.46 23.48
N LEU A 280 -3.47 10.98 22.23
CA LEU A 280 -4.57 10.22 21.61
C LEU A 280 -4.85 8.92 22.36
N THR A 281 -3.80 8.20 22.77
CA THR A 281 -3.94 6.96 23.55
C THR A 281 -4.56 7.22 24.91
N LEU A 282 -4.15 8.27 25.60
CA LEU A 282 -4.74 8.68 26.88
C LEU A 282 -6.22 9.07 26.72
N GLN A 283 -6.55 9.83 25.68
CA GLN A 283 -7.94 10.21 25.39
C GLN A 283 -8.82 8.99 25.12
N ASN A 284 -8.34 8.05 24.29
CA ASN A 284 -9.07 6.81 24.00
C ASN A 284 -9.26 5.96 25.26
N ASN A 285 -8.21 5.80 26.08
CA ASN A 285 -8.31 5.05 27.32
C ASN A 285 -9.28 5.70 28.32
N LEU A 286 -9.26 7.04 28.43
CA LEU A 286 -10.21 7.78 29.27
C LEU A 286 -11.65 7.59 28.78
N LEU A 287 -11.88 7.68 27.47
CA LEU A 287 -13.20 7.43 26.88
C LEU A 287 -13.68 6.01 27.17
N SER A 288 -12.86 5.00 26.89
CA SER A 288 -13.19 3.58 27.19
C SER A 288 -13.48 3.34 28.67
N PHE A 289 -12.70 3.96 29.56
CA PHE A 289 -12.94 3.88 31.00
C PHE A 289 -14.27 4.54 31.41
N THR A 290 -14.61 5.70 30.83
CA THR A 290 -15.90 6.36 31.11
C THR A 290 -17.09 5.55 30.61
N PHE A 291 -17.00 4.93 29.43
CA PHE A 291 -18.03 4.03 28.91
C PHE A 291 -18.22 2.80 29.79
N SER A 292 -17.12 2.18 30.22
CA SER A 292 -17.15 1.04 31.15
C SER A 292 -17.82 1.41 32.49
N LEU A 293 -17.46 2.56 33.08
CA LEU A 293 -18.11 3.07 34.29
C LEU A 293 -19.60 3.36 34.10
N GLN A 294 -19.99 3.89 32.94
CA GLN A 294 -21.40 4.14 32.62
C GLN A 294 -22.19 2.84 32.50
N GLN A 295 -21.62 1.81 31.85
CA GLN A 295 -22.23 0.50 31.73
C GLN A 295 -22.37 -0.20 33.10
N GLN A 296 -21.34 -0.14 33.96
CA GLN A 296 -21.41 -0.64 35.34
C GLN A 296 -22.48 0.08 36.18
N ARG A 297 -22.64 1.40 36.00
CA ARG A 297 -23.70 2.19 36.66
C ARG A 297 -25.10 1.79 36.18
N GLN A 298 -25.27 1.52 34.89
CA GLN A 298 -26.55 1.06 34.34
C GLN A 298 -26.91 -0.35 34.84
N GLN A 299 -25.95 -1.27 34.87
CA GLN A 299 -26.15 -2.62 35.39
C GLN A 299 -26.47 -2.63 36.90
N SER A 300 -25.78 -1.79 37.70
CA SER A 300 -26.06 -1.66 39.13
C SER A 300 -27.41 -0.99 39.42
N ALA A 301 -27.83 -0.01 38.62
CA ALA A 301 -29.16 0.60 38.71
C ALA A 301 -30.30 -0.36 38.32
N ALA A 302 -30.05 -1.27 37.36
CA ALA A 302 -31.00 -2.33 37.00
C ALA A 302 -31.11 -3.41 38.09
N ARG A 303 -30.02 -3.70 38.82
CA ARG A 303 -29.99 -4.69 39.90
C ARG A 303 -30.65 -4.23 41.20
N TYR A 304 -30.75 -2.90 41.41
CA TYR A 304 -31.42 -2.29 42.55
C TYR A 304 -32.29 -1.09 42.09
N PRO A 305 -33.48 -1.34 41.52
CA PRO A 305 -34.39 -0.26 41.18
C PRO A 305 -34.75 0.54 42.45
N ARG A 306 -34.64 1.86 42.37
CA ARG A 306 -35.01 2.73 43.50
C ARG A 306 -36.46 2.45 43.93
N PRO A 307 -36.76 2.31 45.23
CA PRO A 307 -38.12 2.14 45.68
C PRO A 307 -38.97 3.32 45.22
N VAL A 308 -40.05 3.04 44.49
CA VAL A 308 -41.06 4.05 44.16
C VAL A 308 -41.67 4.50 45.49
N ALA A 309 -41.37 5.74 45.89
CA ALA A 309 -41.96 6.34 47.08
C ALA A 309 -43.48 6.43 46.89
N ARG A 310 -44.22 5.47 47.45
CA ARG A 310 -45.68 5.54 47.58
C ARG A 310 -46.01 6.60 48.62
N TYR A 311 -46.27 7.82 48.17
CA TYR A 311 -46.94 8.81 49.00
C TYR A 311 -48.37 8.35 49.31
N PRO A 312 -48.81 8.32 50.57
CA PRO A 312 -50.16 7.93 50.91
C PRO A 312 -51.17 8.98 50.39
N LYS A 313 -52.18 8.51 49.65
CA LYS A 313 -53.34 9.31 49.25
C LYS A 313 -54.06 9.80 50.52
N ARG A 314 -54.27 11.11 50.63
CA ARG A 314 -55.13 11.71 51.67
C ARG A 314 -56.59 11.33 51.41
N PRO A 315 -57.37 10.98 52.45
CA PRO A 315 -58.79 10.70 52.29
C PRO A 315 -59.63 11.98 52.42
N GLY A 316 -60.59 12.15 51.49
CA GLY A 316 -61.78 12.98 51.67
C GLY A 316 -61.88 14.19 50.75
N GLN A 317 -62.63 14.06 49.65
CA GLN A 317 -63.80 14.91 49.37
C GLN A 317 -64.59 14.36 48.17
N LEU A 318 -65.91 14.26 48.40
CA LEU A 318 -66.93 13.77 47.48
C LEU A 318 -67.32 14.84 46.44
N ALA A 319 -67.43 14.36 45.19
CA ALA A 319 -68.39 14.65 44.12
C ALA A 319 -68.84 16.09 43.81
N VAL A 320 -68.74 16.50 42.53
CA VAL A 320 -69.88 16.88 41.65
C VAL A 320 -69.44 16.67 40.19
N GLY A 321 -70.29 16.06 39.34
CA GLY A 321 -69.96 15.72 37.95
C GLY A 321 -70.40 16.72 36.90
N ARG A 322 -70.00 16.46 35.64
CA ARG A 322 -70.81 16.66 34.42
C ARG A 322 -70.18 15.96 33.22
N GLN A 323 -71.05 15.53 32.32
CA GLN A 323 -70.86 14.74 31.10
C GLN A 323 -70.19 15.53 29.96
N GLU A 324 -69.54 14.82 29.02
CA GLU A 324 -69.87 14.73 27.57
C GLU A 324 -68.78 13.89 26.86
N GLU A 325 -69.14 12.71 26.35
CA GLU A 325 -69.30 12.36 24.90
C GLU A 325 -67.95 12.08 24.20
N ASP A 326 -67.60 10.80 23.98
CA ASP A 326 -67.83 9.98 22.78
C ASP A 326 -66.61 10.00 21.83
N ASN A 327 -65.95 8.86 21.62
CA ASN A 327 -66.21 8.00 20.45
C ASN A 327 -65.23 6.81 20.37
N LYS A 328 -65.84 5.64 20.14
CA LYS A 328 -65.42 4.32 19.58
C LYS A 328 -64.09 4.33 18.81
N GLY A 329 -63.23 3.32 18.82
CA GLY A 329 -63.30 1.84 18.90
C GLY A 329 -61.89 1.35 18.46
N GLN A 330 -61.45 0.10 18.49
CA GLN A 330 -62.00 -1.22 18.75
C GLN A 330 -60.77 -2.13 18.95
N GLN A 331 -60.77 -2.95 20.01
CA GLN A 331 -59.82 -4.06 20.22
C GLN A 331 -60.32 -5.31 19.49
N VAL A 332 -59.40 -6.10 18.94
CA VAL A 332 -59.37 -7.59 18.88
C VAL A 332 -57.85 -7.91 18.82
N GLY A 333 -57.21 -8.62 19.76
CA GLY A 333 -57.44 -9.99 20.25
C GLY A 333 -56.60 -10.95 19.38
N GLU A 334 -55.42 -11.42 19.83
CA GLU A 334 -55.15 -12.80 20.33
C GLU A 334 -55.03 -13.79 19.14
N GLU A 335 -53.96 -14.56 18.86
CA GLU A 335 -53.14 -15.59 19.57
C GLU A 335 -51.88 -15.85 18.66
N GLU A 336 -50.65 -16.06 19.15
CA GLU A 336 -49.95 -17.30 19.60
C GLU A 336 -49.66 -18.40 18.53
N GLU A 337 -48.53 -19.10 18.75
CA GLU A 337 -47.90 -20.30 18.11
C GLU A 337 -46.87 -20.06 16.97
N GLU A 338 -45.56 -20.27 17.21
CA GLU A 338 -44.70 -21.50 17.20
C GLU A 338 -43.82 -21.50 15.91
N GLU A 339 -42.51 -21.28 16.05
CA GLU A 339 -41.40 -22.26 15.96
C GLU A 339 -41.23 -22.91 14.57
N GLU A 340 -40.12 -22.58 13.90
CA GLU A 340 -39.38 -23.51 13.03
C GLU A 340 -37.91 -23.07 12.95
N GLU A 341 -37.03 -23.93 13.47
CA GLU A 341 -35.58 -23.95 13.34
C GLU A 341 -35.22 -24.50 11.95
N GLU A 342 -34.21 -23.94 11.27
CA GLU A 342 -33.41 -24.71 10.31
C GLU A 342 -31.92 -24.37 10.47
N GLU A 343 -31.16 -25.45 10.64
CA GLU A 343 -29.72 -25.61 10.78
C GLU A 343 -29.03 -25.38 9.42
N GLU A 344 -27.85 -24.77 9.40
CA GLU A 344 -26.84 -25.07 8.37
C GLU A 344 -25.48 -25.26 9.03
N GLU A 345 -24.87 -26.39 8.66
CA GLU A 345 -23.79 -27.12 9.30
C GLU A 345 -22.40 -26.49 9.11
N GLU A 346 -21.53 -26.86 10.05
CA GLU A 346 -20.09 -26.64 10.13
C GLU A 346 -19.34 -27.37 9.00
N GLU A 347 -18.35 -26.71 8.39
CA GLU A 347 -17.11 -27.39 7.96
C GLU A 347 -15.93 -26.62 8.57
N GLU A 348 -15.42 -27.16 9.68
CA GLU A 348 -14.11 -26.87 10.22
C GLU A 348 -13.06 -27.64 9.39
N GLU A 349 -12.15 -26.94 8.73
CA GLU A 349 -10.83 -27.51 8.40
C GLU A 349 -9.79 -26.87 9.32
N GLU A 350 -9.25 -27.71 10.20
CA GLU A 350 -8.08 -27.48 11.02
C GLU A 350 -6.86 -27.18 10.13
N GLU A 351 -6.26 -26.00 10.24
CA GLU A 351 -4.82 -25.86 9.98
C GLU A 351 -4.15 -25.32 11.24
N GLU A 352 -3.17 -26.12 11.68
CA GLU A 352 -2.44 -26.00 12.94
C GLU A 352 -1.63 -24.70 13.03
N ASP A 353 -1.70 -24.09 14.21
CA ASP A 353 -0.81 -23.03 14.69
C ASP A 353 0.67 -23.49 14.61
N GLU A 354 1.43 -22.93 13.66
CA GLU A 354 2.86 -22.68 13.87
C GLU A 354 3.08 -21.18 14.12
N ASN A 355 3.05 -20.82 15.41
CA ASN A 355 3.59 -19.57 15.93
C ASN A 355 5.12 -19.55 15.70
N GLU A 356 5.55 -19.02 14.55
CA GLU A 356 6.90 -18.45 14.42
C GLU A 356 6.81 -16.93 14.59
N GLU A 357 7.34 -16.43 15.70
CA GLU A 357 7.57 -14.99 15.90
C GLU A 357 8.48 -14.47 14.78
N GLU A 358 7.94 -13.72 13.83
CA GLU A 358 8.72 -13.06 12.77
C GLU A 358 9.69 -12.04 13.37
N PRO A 359 11.03 -12.18 13.18
CA PRO A 359 11.97 -11.17 13.63
C PRO A 359 11.97 -10.01 12.65
N TYR A 360 11.41 -8.87 13.08
CA TYR A 360 11.65 -7.59 12.44
C TYR A 360 13.15 -7.26 12.49
N TYR A 361 13.84 -7.33 11.36
CA TYR A 361 15.22 -6.88 11.25
C TYR A 361 15.29 -5.35 11.36
N THR A 362 15.61 -4.85 12.55
CA THR A 362 16.12 -3.49 12.74
C THR A 362 17.60 -3.48 12.38
N LEU A 363 17.98 -2.77 11.31
CA LEU A 363 19.38 -2.47 11.03
C LEU A 363 19.86 -1.35 11.97
N SER A 364 20.29 -1.71 13.18
CA SER A 364 21.16 -0.84 13.99
C SER A 364 22.61 -1.07 13.57
N GLY A 365 23.31 0.02 13.24
CA GLY A 365 24.72 -0.01 12.89
C GLY A 365 25.59 -0.18 14.13
N ASP A 366 26.59 -1.05 14.01
CA ASP A 366 27.77 -1.05 14.85
C ASP A 366 29.01 -0.99 13.95
N ASP A 367 29.85 -0.01 14.25
CA ASP A 367 31.15 0.24 13.66
C ASP A 367 32.15 -0.81 14.12
N ASP A 368 32.72 -1.58 13.19
CA ASP A 368 33.98 -2.30 13.42
C ASP A 368 35.12 -1.59 12.68
N VAL A 369 35.93 -0.91 13.49
CA VAL A 369 37.23 -0.33 13.15
C VAL A 369 38.19 -1.49 12.86
N LEU A 370 38.67 -1.59 11.62
CA LEU A 370 39.86 -2.40 11.30
C LEU A 370 41.06 -1.48 11.10
N ASP A 371 42.01 -1.67 12.01
CA ASP A 371 43.35 -1.13 12.11
C ASP A 371 44.26 -1.76 11.05
N ASP A 372 44.76 -0.96 10.10
CA ASP A 372 45.81 -1.35 9.17
C ASP A 372 47.08 -0.55 9.50
N SER A 373 47.95 -1.16 10.29
CA SER A 373 49.35 -0.79 10.39
C SER A 373 50.22 -1.94 9.90
N GLU A 374 50.83 -1.79 8.72
CA GLU A 374 52.20 -2.28 8.50
C GLU A 374 52.85 -1.58 7.28
N THR A 375 53.98 -0.93 7.57
CA THR A 375 54.86 -0.16 6.69
C THR A 375 55.80 -1.05 5.85
N PRO A 376 56.44 -0.49 4.79
CA PRO A 376 57.07 -1.28 3.73
C PRO A 376 58.58 -1.53 3.95
N VAL A 377 59.10 -2.58 3.31
CA VAL A 377 60.55 -2.79 3.14
C VAL A 377 60.89 -2.94 1.65
N ASP A 378 61.70 -2.00 1.21
CA ASP A 378 62.41 -1.86 -0.06
C ASP A 378 63.65 -2.79 -0.06
N ASP A 379 63.95 -3.50 -1.17
CA ASP A 379 65.27 -3.39 -1.84
C ASP A 379 65.37 -4.21 -3.15
N LYS A 380 65.61 -3.48 -4.25
CA LYS A 380 66.59 -3.73 -5.33
C LYS A 380 66.85 -5.16 -5.85
N ARG A 381 66.69 -5.34 -7.19
CA ARG A 381 67.69 -5.06 -8.27
C ARG A 381 67.67 -6.10 -9.40
N ARG A 382 67.87 -5.57 -10.62
CA ARG A 382 68.36 -6.20 -11.88
C ARG A 382 67.36 -7.13 -12.58
N GLY A 383 67.10 -7.05 -13.87
CA GLY A 383 67.65 -6.23 -14.95
C GLY A 383 67.51 -6.97 -16.29
N LEU A 384 67.23 -6.18 -17.33
CA LEU A 384 67.62 -6.37 -18.75
C LEU A 384 66.88 -7.36 -19.68
N ARG A 385 66.48 -6.74 -20.81
CA ARG A 385 66.40 -7.22 -22.22
C ARG A 385 65.15 -8.06 -22.56
N THR A 386 64.40 -7.77 -23.62
CA THR A 386 64.54 -6.87 -24.79
C THR A 386 63.15 -6.58 -25.33
#